data_AF-A0A2G8MXT3-F1
#
_entry.id   AF-A0A2G8MXT3-F1
#
_cell.length_a   1.000
_cell.length_b   1.000
_cell.length_c   1.000
_cell.angle_alpha   90.00
_cell.angle_beta   90.00
_cell.angle_gamma   90.00
#
_symmetry.space_group_name_H-M   'P 1'
#
loop_
_entity.id
_entity.type
_entity.pdbx_description
1 polymer ?
#
loop_
_entity_poly.entity_id
_entity_poly.type
_entity_poly.pdbx_seq_one_letter_code
_entity_poly.pdbx_strand_id
1 'polypeptide(L)'
;MALTFITQCYVAQKYTELFESFLSNCKYVIDNRKIYRFAGLPGKLIRTGSISAVLATPKLFIWRGLANAEEVKAFSRKHRRILLCLLALHLTLLSALVLSHFLFPVK
;
A
#
# COMPACT_ATOMS: atom_id res chain seq x y z
N MET A 1 -1.96 15.45 -6.49
CA MET A 1 -1.32 15.15 -5.19
C MET A 1 -2.29 15.27 -4.03
N ALA A 2 -2.92 16.43 -3.77
CA ALA A 2 -3.82 16.60 -2.62
C ALA A 2 -5.05 15.67 -2.66
N LEU A 3 -5.78 15.62 -3.79
CA LEU A 3 -6.97 14.78 -3.92
C LEU A 3 -6.66 13.29 -3.72
N THR A 4 -5.61 12.79 -4.38
CA THR A 4 -5.15 11.40 -4.25
C THR A 4 -4.76 11.04 -2.82
N PHE A 5 -4.14 11.99 -2.12
CA PHE A 5 -3.78 11.82 -0.71
C PHE A 5 -5.01 11.76 0.20
N ILE A 6 -6.01 12.63 -0.01
CA ILE A 6 -7.27 12.59 0.73
C ILE A 6 -8.00 11.25 0.50
N THR A 7 -8.05 10.78 -0.76
CA THR A 7 -8.62 9.46 -1.09
C THR A 7 -7.87 8.34 -0.37
N GLN A 8 -6.54 8.39 -0.34
CA GLN A 8 -5.70 7.42 0.39
C GLN A 8 -6.01 7.41 1.89
N CYS A 9 -6.13 8.59 2.52
CA CYS A 9 -6.50 8.72 3.93
C CYS A 9 -7.87 8.11 4.21
N TYR A 10 -8.86 8.36 3.36
CA TYR A 10 -10.19 7.75 3.47
C TYR A 10 -10.12 6.21 3.35
N VAL A 11 -9.40 5.72 2.35
CA VAL A 11 -9.25 4.28 2.11
C VAL A 11 -8.54 3.59 3.28
N ALA A 12 -7.47 4.18 3.79
CA ALA A 12 -6.76 3.67 4.96
C ALA A 12 -7.65 3.70 6.21
N GLN A 13 -8.37 4.78 6.45
CA GLN A 13 -9.23 4.87 7.63
C GLN A 13 -10.29 3.76 7.65
N LYS A 14 -10.89 3.46 6.49
CA LYS A 14 -12.06 2.58 6.35
C LYS A 14 -11.73 1.12 6.04
N TYR A 15 -10.69 0.85 5.24
CA TYR A 15 -10.45 -0.48 4.66
C TYR A 15 -9.16 -1.15 5.13
N THR A 16 -8.27 -0.51 5.90
CA THR A 16 -7.01 -1.14 6.35
C THR A 16 -7.27 -2.48 7.06
N GLU A 17 -8.15 -2.51 8.06
CA GLU A 17 -8.41 -3.75 8.82
C GLU A 17 -9.05 -4.84 7.93
N LEU A 18 -9.85 -4.44 6.92
CA LEU A 18 -10.40 -5.38 5.92
C LEU A 18 -9.30 -5.95 5.02
N PHE A 19 -8.33 -5.13 4.61
CA PHE A 19 -7.23 -5.61 3.79
C PHE A 19 -6.30 -6.56 4.56
N GLU A 20 -6.12 -6.32 5.85
CA GLU A 20 -5.36 -7.20 6.72
C GLU A 20 -6.04 -8.53 6.98
N SER A 21 -7.36 -8.57 7.05
CA SER A 21 -8.08 -9.84 7.25
C SER A 21 -7.94 -10.80 6.07
N PHE A 22 -7.71 -10.28 4.86
CA PHE A 22 -7.39 -11.10 3.68
C PHE A 22 -5.95 -11.65 3.69
N LEU A 23 -5.07 -11.12 4.54
CA LEU A 23 -3.63 -11.46 4.60
C LEU A 23 -3.23 -11.83 6.03
N SER A 24 -4.08 -12.61 6.71
CA SER A 24 -3.96 -12.88 8.15
C SER A 24 -2.77 -13.77 8.50
N ASN A 25 -2.24 -14.56 7.55
CA ASN A 25 -1.01 -15.35 7.71
C ASN A 25 0.23 -14.72 7.05
N CYS A 26 0.11 -13.49 6.54
CA CYS A 26 1.26 -12.77 5.98
C CYS A 26 2.10 -12.15 7.10
N LYS A 27 3.26 -12.76 7.40
CA LYS A 27 4.20 -12.29 8.43
C LYS A 27 4.51 -10.80 8.30
N TYR A 28 4.75 -10.32 7.07
CA TYR A 28 5.04 -8.91 6.85
C TYR A 28 3.88 -7.98 7.26
N VAL A 29 2.63 -8.37 6.98
CA VAL A 29 1.45 -7.58 7.36
C VAL A 29 1.23 -7.62 8.86
N ILE A 30 1.40 -8.79 9.50
CA ILE A 30 1.28 -8.96 10.95
C ILE A 30 2.31 -8.09 11.69
N ASP A 31 3.56 -8.09 11.24
CA ASP A 31 4.63 -7.32 11.88
C ASP A 31 4.41 -5.81 11.70
N ASN A 32 4.03 -5.35 10.51
CA ASN A 32 3.64 -3.96 10.28
C ASN A 32 2.46 -3.54 11.17
N ARG A 33 1.46 -4.40 11.33
CA ARG A 33 0.32 -4.14 12.22
C ARG A 33 0.77 -3.94 13.66
N LYS A 34 1.69 -4.76 14.17
CA LYS A 34 2.23 -4.63 15.54
C LYS A 34 2.99 -3.32 15.74
N ILE A 35 3.88 -2.98 14.80
CA ILE A 35 4.71 -1.77 14.87
C ILE A 35 3.85 -0.50 14.83
N TYR A 36 2.87 -0.46 13.92
CA TYR A 36 2.09 0.74 13.64
C TYR A 36 0.71 0.77 14.31
N ARG A 37 0.43 -0.15 15.25
CA ARG A 37 -0.88 -0.24 15.93
C ARG A 37 -1.29 1.05 16.61
N PHE A 38 -0.34 1.74 17.24
CA PHE A 38 -0.58 2.95 18.04
C PHE A 38 -0.32 4.26 17.28
N ALA A 39 0.09 4.17 16.01
CA ALA A 39 0.44 5.34 15.20
C ALA A 39 -0.77 6.02 14.54
N GLY A 40 -2.01 5.68 14.93
CA GLY A 40 -3.23 6.32 14.44
C GLY A 40 -3.40 6.27 12.91
N LEU A 41 -3.82 7.39 12.31
CA LEU A 41 -4.00 7.51 10.86
C LEU A 41 -2.68 7.31 10.06
N PRO A 42 -1.54 7.91 10.45
CA PRO A 42 -0.25 7.60 9.84
C PRO A 42 0.08 6.11 9.83
N GLY A 43 -0.19 5.42 10.94
CA GLY A 43 0.01 3.97 11.03
C GLY A 43 -0.84 3.19 10.01
N LYS A 44 -2.10 3.56 9.85
CA LYS A 44 -3.00 2.96 8.84
C LYS A 44 -2.53 3.21 7.41
N LEU A 45 -2.00 4.41 7.11
CA LEU A 45 -1.42 4.71 5.80
C LEU A 45 -0.23 3.80 5.49
N ILE A 46 0.68 3.61 6.44
CA ILE A 46 1.85 2.74 6.27
C ILE A 46 1.42 1.28 6.09
N ARG A 47 0.50 0.79 6.92
CA ARG A 47 -0.04 -0.58 6.82
C ARG A 47 -0.72 -0.81 5.48
N THR A 48 -1.53 0.14 5.01
CA THR A 48 -2.20 0.05 3.70
C THR A 48 -1.20 0.09 2.54
N GLY A 49 -0.20 0.98 2.60
CA GLY A 49 0.88 1.03 1.60
C GLY A 49 1.71 -0.25 1.57
N SER A 50 1.98 -0.83 2.73
CA SER A 50 2.68 -2.11 2.88
C SER A 50 1.91 -3.25 2.21
N ILE A 51 0.59 -3.31 2.40
CA ILE A 51 -0.27 -4.29 1.70
C ILE A 51 -0.23 -4.07 0.19
N SER A 52 -0.32 -2.83 -0.28
CA SER A 52 -0.16 -2.52 -1.71
C SER A 52 1.17 -3.01 -2.27
N ALA A 53 2.27 -2.85 -1.54
CA ALA A 53 3.60 -3.31 -1.94
C ALA A 53 3.66 -4.84 -2.06
N VAL A 54 3.08 -5.57 -1.10
CA VAL A 54 2.96 -7.04 -1.14
C VAL A 54 2.17 -7.47 -2.38
N LEU A 55 1.05 -6.81 -2.68
CA LEU A 55 0.20 -7.16 -3.83
C LEU A 55 0.81 -6.78 -5.19
N ALA A 56 1.66 -5.75 -5.23
CA ALA A 56 2.37 -5.30 -6.42
C ALA A 56 3.54 -6.21 -6.77
N THR A 57 4.28 -6.69 -5.76
CA THR A 57 5.48 -7.52 -5.95
C THR A 57 5.41 -8.85 -5.17
N PRO A 58 4.34 -9.64 -5.35
CA PRO A 58 4.04 -10.78 -4.48
C PRO A 58 5.13 -11.84 -4.49
N LYS A 59 5.78 -12.06 -5.65
CA LYS A 59 6.87 -13.03 -5.80
C LYS A 59 8.02 -12.77 -4.83
N LEU A 60 8.37 -11.51 -4.58
CA LEU A 60 9.48 -11.14 -3.69
C LEU A 60 9.17 -11.49 -2.23
N PHE A 61 7.96 -11.17 -1.79
CA PHE A 61 7.53 -11.44 -0.40
C PHE A 61 7.29 -12.93 -0.16
N ILE A 62 6.78 -13.66 -1.15
CA ILE A 62 6.61 -15.12 -1.06
C ILE A 62 7.99 -15.81 -1.04
N TRP A 63 8.91 -15.42 -1.93
CA TRP A 63 10.25 -16.01 -1.99
C TRP A 63 11.04 -15.80 -0.70
N ARG A 64 10.83 -14.68 0.00
CA ARG A 64 11.43 -14.40 1.31
C ARG A 64 10.68 -15.04 2.49
N GLY A 65 9.63 -15.82 2.25
CA GLY A 65 8.80 -16.42 3.31
C GLY A 65 8.02 -15.41 4.15
N LEU A 66 7.80 -14.20 3.62
CA LEU A 66 7.14 -13.09 4.32
C LEU A 66 5.63 -13.02 4.06
N ALA A 67 5.17 -13.58 2.94
CA ALA A 67 3.76 -13.59 2.54
C ALA A 67 3.32 -15.00 2.12
N ASN A 68 2.07 -15.35 2.44
CA ASN A 68 1.46 -16.61 2.01
C ASN A 68 0.96 -16.50 0.56
N ALA A 69 1.40 -17.41 -0.30
CA ALA A 69 1.05 -17.41 -1.73
C ALA A 69 -0.44 -17.61 -1.99
N GLU A 70 -1.12 -18.42 -1.16
CA GLU A 70 -2.54 -18.73 -1.31
C GLU A 70 -3.40 -17.50 -0.96
N GLU A 71 -3.10 -16.82 0.15
CA GLU A 71 -3.80 -15.60 0.56
C GLU A 71 -3.67 -14.49 -0.49
N VAL A 72 -2.45 -14.28 -0.99
CA VAL A 72 -2.17 -13.29 -2.02
C VAL A 72 -2.92 -13.59 -3.33
N LYS A 73 -3.10 -14.88 -3.67
CA LYS A 73 -3.85 -15.32 -4.85
C LYS A 73 -5.37 -15.21 -4.63
N ALA A 74 -5.84 -15.51 -3.42
CA ALA A 74 -7.25 -15.46 -3.03
C ALA A 74 -7.76 -14.02 -2.78
N PHE A 75 -6.85 -13.05 -2.64
CA PHE A 75 -7.20 -11.65 -2.39
C PHE A 75 -8.21 -11.11 -3.41
N SER A 76 -9.26 -10.46 -2.92
CA SER A 76 -10.35 -9.93 -3.74
C SER A 76 -9.86 -9.04 -4.88
N ARG A 77 -10.18 -9.41 -6.12
CA ARG A 77 -9.75 -8.70 -7.34
C ARG A 77 -10.11 -7.21 -7.32
N LYS A 78 -11.29 -6.86 -6.78
CA LYS A 78 -11.78 -5.47 -6.71
C LYS A 78 -10.88 -4.63 -5.81
N HIS A 79 -10.65 -5.10 -4.58
CA HIS A 79 -9.80 -4.41 -3.60
C HIS A 79 -8.34 -4.33 -4.07
N ARG A 80 -7.83 -5.40 -4.70
CA ARG A 80 -6.48 -5.42 -5.27
C ARG A 80 -6.33 -4.34 -6.34
N ARG A 81 -7.30 -4.22 -7.25
CA ARG A 81 -7.27 -3.20 -8.30
C ARG A 81 -7.26 -1.80 -7.71
N ILE A 82 -8.07 -1.52 -6.69
CA ILE A 82 -8.08 -0.22 -6.00
C ILE A 82 -6.69 0.11 -5.44
N LEU A 83 -6.08 -0.83 -4.70
CA LEU A 83 -4.77 -0.63 -4.08
C LEU A 83 -3.66 -0.42 -5.12
N LEU A 84 -3.66 -1.21 -6.20
CA LEU A 84 -2.66 -1.09 -7.27
C LEU A 84 -2.85 0.17 -8.11
N CYS A 85 -4.08 0.58 -8.39
CA CYS A 85 -4.36 1.84 -9.08
C CYS A 85 -3.93 3.04 -8.22
N LEU A 86 -4.23 3.04 -6.92
CA LEU A 86 -3.75 4.07 -6.01
C LEU A 86 -2.22 4.10 -5.96
N LEU A 87 -1.56 2.95 -5.84
CA LEU A 87 -0.10 2.86 -5.86
C LEU A 87 0.49 3.43 -7.16
N ALA A 88 -0.04 3.02 -8.31
CA ALA A 88 0.40 3.51 -9.61
C ALA A 88 0.23 5.03 -9.73
N LEU A 89 -0.92 5.58 -9.31
CA LEU A 89 -1.17 7.02 -9.32
C LEU A 89 -0.16 7.79 -8.45
N HIS A 90 0.18 7.28 -7.27
CA HIS A 90 1.19 7.91 -6.42
C HIS A 90 2.58 7.88 -7.09
N LEU A 91 2.97 6.75 -7.69
CA LEU A 91 4.25 6.64 -8.40
C LEU A 91 4.31 7.57 -9.61
N THR A 92 3.24 7.66 -10.40
CA THR A 92 3.18 8.55 -11.58
C THR A 92 3.22 10.02 -11.17
N LEU A 93 2.54 10.39 -10.08
CA LEU A 93 2.57 11.76 -9.60
C LEU A 93 3.92 12.12 -8.97
N LEU A 94 4.55 11.18 -8.26
CA LEU A 94 5.89 11.36 -7.72
C LEU A 94 6.91 11.52 -8.85
N SER A 95 6.86 10.67 -9.88
CA SER A 95 7.75 10.78 -11.05
C SER A 95 7.52 12.09 -11.81
N ALA A 96 6.27 12.52 -11.97
CA ALA A 96 5.95 13.79 -12.61
C ALA A 96 6.48 14.98 -11.80
N LEU A 97 6.38 14.95 -10.48
CA LEU A 97 6.93 15.97 -9.59
C LEU A 97 8.45 16.05 -9.71
N VAL A 98 9.13 14.91 -9.62
CA VAL A 98 10.58 14.80 -9.77
C VAL A 98 11.01 15.33 -11.15
N LEU A 99 10.32 14.91 -12.21
CA LEU A 99 10.60 15.37 -13.57
C LEU A 99 10.36 16.88 -13.73
N SER A 100 9.29 17.44 -13.15
CA SER A 100 9.06 18.88 -13.18
C SER A 100 10.15 19.67 -12.49
N HIS A 101 10.71 19.15 -11.39
CA HIS A 101 11.82 19.78 -10.69
C HIS A 101 13.11 19.74 -11.54
N PHE A 102 13.35 18.65 -12.27
CA PHE A 102 14.49 18.56 -13.19
C PHE A 102 14.32 19.44 -14.44
N LEU A 103 13.11 19.56 -14.98
CA LEU A 103 12.83 20.35 -16.20
C LEU A 103 12.67 21.85 -15.92
N PHE A 104 12.10 22.20 -14.78
CA PHE A 104 11.90 23.58 -14.33
C PHE A 104 12.60 23.76 -12.99
N PRO A 105 13.95 23.77 -12.96
CA PRO A 105 14.68 24.07 -11.73
C PRO A 105 14.23 25.45 -11.26
N VAL A 106 13.55 25.49 -10.12
CA VAL A 106 13.12 26.74 -9.47
C VAL A 106 14.42 27.46 -9.10
N LYS A 107 14.68 28.62 -9.73
CA LYS A 107 15.79 29.50 -9.38
C LYS A 107 15.62 30.07 -7.98
#